data_AF-A0A955TUQ2-F1
#
_entry.id   AF-A0A955TUQ2-F1
#
_cell.length_a   1.000
_cell.length_b   1.000
_cell.length_c   1.000
_cell.angle_alpha   90.00
_cell.angle_beta   90.00
_cell.angle_gamma   90.00
#
_symmetry.space_group_name_H-M   'P 1'
#
loop_
_entity.id
_entity.type
_entity.pdbx_description
1 polymer ?
#
loop_
_entity_poly.entity_id
_entity_poly.type
_entity_poly.pdbx_seq_one_letter_code
_entity_poly.pdbx_strand_id
1 'polypeptide(L)' 'MMKVSQLLTVEETANRLGLKVATIRRRILERKIDYVKNGRSVRIPLEAVEKVITSGYRPAIQEQG' A
#
# COMPACT_ATOMS: atom_id res chain seq x y z
N MET A 1 19.92 -12.86 -6.17
CA MET A 1 20.02 -11.66 -5.31
C MET A 1 18.61 -11.20 -4.98
N MET A 2 18.20 -11.16 -3.71
CA MET A 2 16.91 -10.55 -3.33
C MET A 2 17.02 -9.05 -3.59
N LYS A 3 16.16 -8.51 -4.46
CA LYS A 3 16.05 -7.06 -4.63
C LYS A 3 15.48 -6.49 -3.33
N VAL A 4 16.18 -5.52 -2.74
CA VAL A 4 15.63 -4.76 -1.61
C VAL A 4 14.52 -3.90 -2.19
N SER A 5 13.27 -4.31 -1.98
CA SER A 5 12.09 -3.52 -2.37
C SER A 5 12.18 -2.14 -1.72
N GLN A 6 11.89 -1.08 -2.49
CA GLN A 6 11.86 0.27 -1.95
C GLN A 6 10.87 0.32 -0.77
N LEU A 7 11.35 0.75 0.39
CA LEU A 7 10.57 0.84 1.62
C LEU A 7 10.01 2.25 1.79
N LEU A 8 8.68 2.37 1.77
CA LEU A 8 7.97 3.62 1.95
C LEU A 8 7.62 3.85 3.42
N THR A 9 7.56 5.12 3.82
CA THR A 9 6.93 5.54 5.06
C THR A 9 5.40 5.43 4.98
N VAL A 10 4.74 5.54 6.13
CA VAL A 10 3.27 5.60 6.21
C VAL A 10 2.74 6.83 5.44
N GLU A 11 3.45 7.94 5.49
CA GLU A 11 3.07 9.19 4.82
C GLU A 11 3.22 9.08 3.30
N GLU A 12 4.33 8.55 2.82
CA GLU A 12 4.51 8.28 1.39
C GLU A 12 3.47 7.31 0.85
N THR A 13 3.16 6.25 1.61
CA THR A 13 2.12 5.28 1.26
C THR A 13 0.74 5.95 1.20
N ALA A 14 0.44 6.83 2.15
CA ALA A 14 -0.81 7.58 2.18
C ALA A 14 -0.94 8.49 0.95
N ASN A 15 0.12 9.23 0.61
CA ASN A 15 0.16 10.08 -0.57
C ASN A 15 0.00 9.28 -1.87
N ARG A 16 0.69 8.13 -2.01
CA ARG A 16 0.59 7.25 -3.18
C ARG A 16 -0.82 6.70 -3.40
N LEU A 17 -1.49 6.30 -2.32
CA LEU A 17 -2.84 5.72 -2.39
C LEU A 17 -3.96 6.77 -2.39
N GLY A 18 -3.63 8.07 -2.23
CA GLY A 18 -4.63 9.13 -2.07
C GLY A 18 -5.49 8.97 -0.81
N LEU A 19 -4.93 8.38 0.26
CA LEU A 19 -5.63 8.10 1.52
C LEU A 19 -5.07 8.95 2.66
N LYS A 20 -5.85 9.11 3.72
CA LYS A 20 -5.36 9.73 4.97
C LYS A 20 -4.36 8.80 5.67
N VAL A 21 -3.33 9.37 6.30
CA VAL A 21 -2.34 8.63 7.12
C VAL A 21 -3.02 7.76 8.19
N ALA A 22 -4.09 8.27 8.82
CA ALA A 22 -4.87 7.52 9.79
C ALA A 22 -5.49 6.23 9.20
N THR A 23 -5.96 6.28 7.95
CA THR A 23 -6.50 5.11 7.24
C THR A 23 -5.41 4.08 6.98
N ILE A 24 -4.19 4.51 6.61
CA ILE A 24 -3.05 3.60 6.44
C ILE A 24 -2.66 2.96 7.78
N ARG A 25 -2.56 3.74 8.86
CA ARG A 25 -2.30 3.20 10.20
C ARG A 25 -3.34 2.18 10.63
N ARG A 26 -4.62 2.45 10.37
CA ARG A 26 -5.70 1.50 10.64
C ARG A 26 -5.53 0.21 9.82
N ARG A 27 -5.24 0.32 8.52
CA ARG A 27 -4.98 -0.86 7.66
C ARG A 27 -3.78 -1.68 8.12
N ILE A 28 -2.72 -1.05 8.62
CA ILE A 28 -1.56 -1.73 9.22
C ILE A 28 -1.98 -2.48 10.49
N LEU A 29 -2.75 -1.85 11.37
CA LEU A 29 -3.26 -2.47 12.60
C LEU A 29 -4.17 -3.68 12.29
N GLU A 30 -5.05 -3.52 11.31
CA GLU A 30 -5.92 -4.60 10.79
C GLU A 30 -5.17 -5.65 9.95
N ARG A 31 -3.85 -5.47 9.72
CA ARG A 31 -3.02 -6.32 8.86
C ARG A 31 -3.57 -6.51 7.44
N LYS A 32 -4.20 -5.47 6.90
CA LYS A 32 -4.73 -5.42 5.52
C LYS A 32 -3.69 -5.00 4.47
N ILE A 33 -2.47 -4.67 4.90
CA ILE A 33 -1.35 -4.32 4.04
C ILE A 33 -0.07 -4.92 4.62
N ASP A 34 0.79 -5.46 3.75
CA ASP A 34 2.10 -5.97 4.17
C ASP A 34 2.96 -4.80 4.70
N TYR A 35 3.65 -5.01 5.81
CA TYR A 35 4.52 -4.01 6.40
C TYR A 35 5.73 -4.64 7.07
N VAL A 36 6.81 -3.86 7.13
CA VAL A 36 8.04 -4.19 7.85
C VAL A 36 8.08 -3.35 9.13
N LYS A 37 8.17 -4.03 10.26
CA LYS A 37 8.38 -3.37 11.55
C LYS A 37 9.87 -3.08 11.73
N ASN A 38 10.22 -1.81 11.80
CA ASN A 38 11.58 -1.35 12.06
C ASN A 38 11.64 -0.68 13.45
N GLY A 39 11.66 -1.52 14.50
CA GLY A 39 11.61 -1.06 15.89
C GLY A 39 10.32 -0.29 16.20
N ARG A 40 10.43 1.02 16.43
CA ARG A 40 9.30 1.93 16.70
C ARG A 40 8.63 2.47 15.44
N SER A 41 9.24 2.26 14.27
CA SER A 41 8.72 2.74 13.00
C SER A 41 8.19 1.58 12.15
N VAL A 42 7.31 1.91 11.21
CA VAL A 42 6.80 0.96 10.23
C VAL A 42 7.20 1.44 8.84
N ARG A 43 7.61 0.50 7.99
CA ARG A 43 7.89 0.69 6.58
C ARG A 43 6.97 -0.19 5.76
N ILE A 44 6.54 0.29 4.60
CA ILE A 44 5.65 -0.43 3.69
C ILE A 44 6.46 -0.71 2.42
N PRO A 45 6.68 -1.98 2.05
CA PRO A 45 7.30 -2.30 0.76
C PRO A 45 6.48 -1.73 -0.40
N LEU A 46 7.13 -1.19 -1.43
CA LEU A 46 6.44 -0.66 -2.62
C LEU A 46 5.50 -1.70 -3.24
N GLU A 47 5.96 -2.94 -3.34
CA GLU A 47 5.17 -4.09 -3.82
C GLU A 47 3.86 -4.29 -3.06
N ALA A 48 3.83 -3.98 -1.76
CA ALA A 48 2.61 -4.08 -0.95
C ALA A 48 1.58 -3.02 -1.38
N VAL A 49 2.05 -1.82 -1.73
CA VAL A 49 1.21 -0.73 -2.25
C VAL A 49 0.67 -1.10 -3.63
N GLU A 50 1.53 -1.63 -4.50
CA GLU A 50 1.15 -2.08 -5.84
C GLU A 50 0.11 -3.21 -5.80
N LYS A 51 0.24 -4.17 -4.86
CA LYS A 51 -0.77 -5.21 -4.63
C LYS A 51 -2.13 -4.61 -4.25
N VAL A 52 -2.15 -3.59 -3.38
CA VAL A 52 -3.39 -2.92 -2.99
C VAL A 52 -4.06 -2.24 -4.18
N ILE A 53 -3.27 -1.55 -5.02
CA ILE A 53 -3.77 -0.89 -6.24
C ILE A 53 -4.32 -1.93 -7.21
N THR A 54 -3.55 -2.98 -7.49
CA THR A 54 -3.92 -4.04 -8.45
C THR A 54 -5.15 -4.80 -7.98
N SER A 55 -5.24 -5.13 -6.68
CA SER A 55 -6.41 -5.81 -6.10
C SER A 55 -7.66 -4.93 -6.09
N GLY A 56 -7.51 -3.61 -6.03
CA GLY A 56 -8.62 -2.65 -6.06
C GLY A 56 -8.99 -2.19 -7.47
N TYR A 57 -8.18 -2.54 -8.49
CA TYR A 57 -8.39 -2.12 -9.85
C TYR A 57 -9.67 -2.75 -10.42
N ARG A 58 -10.58 -1.90 -10.89
CA ARG A 58 -11.82 -2.31 -11.55
C ARG A 58 -11.85 -1.65 -12.92
N PRO A 59 -11.80 -2.42 -14.02
CA PRO A 59 -11.89 -1.83 -15.36
C PRO A 59 -13.25 -1.17 -15.54
N ALA A 60 -13.30 -0.14 -16.38
CA ALA A 60 -14.56 0.45 -16.78
C ALA A 60 -15.42 -0.59 -17.52
N ILE A 61 -16.74 -0.50 -17.34
CA ILE A 61 -17.69 -1.31 -18.11
C ILE A 61 -17.50 -0.94 -19.58
N GLN A 62 -17.17 -1.91 -20.41
CA GLN A 62 -17.04 -1.68 -21.85
C GLN A 62 -18.46 -1.57 -22.42
N GLU A 63 -18.82 -0.41 -22.95
CA GLU A 63 -20.05 -0.28 -23.75
C GLU A 63 -19.89 -1.14 -25.00
N GLN A 64 -20.59 -2.27 -25.03
CA GLN A 64 -20.79 -3.02 -26.27
C GLN A 64 -21.86 -2.26 -27.07
N GLY A 65 -21.41 -1.50 -28.07
CA GLY A 65 -22.28 -0.89 -29.07
C GLY A 65 -23.00 -1.92 -29.93
#